data_AF-A0A2N5YUE2-F1
#
_entry.id   AF-A0A2N5YUE2-F1
#
_cell.length_a   1.000
_cell.length_b   1.000
_cell.length_c   1.000
_cell.angle_alpha   90.00
_cell.angle_beta   90.00
_cell.angle_gamma   90.00
#
_symmetry.space_group_name_H-M   'P 1'
#
loop_
_entity.id
_entity.type
_entity.pdbx_description
1 polymer ?
#
loop_
_entity_poly.entity_id
_entity_poly.type
_entity_poly.pdbx_seq_one_letter_code
_entity_poly.pdbx_strand_id
1 'polypeptide(L)'
;MELSLARAKSCVDYLIEKGISADRLTAKGLGETEPREIDEELNKQFPFFSIGDILTETYIKALGDNKKVEEAHQLNRRTEFSVLSTDYGISEEEKAQEEEKNNNGGSAVIKGNTNGEF
;
A
#
# COMPACT_ATOMS: atom_id res chain seq x y z
N MET A 1 -13.27 -16.03 -4.30
CA MET A 1 -12.01 -15.95 -3.50
C MET A 1 -10.87 -16.76 -4.10
N GLU A 2 -11.14 -17.89 -4.74
CA GLU A 2 -10.09 -18.77 -5.29
C GLU A 2 -9.15 -18.07 -6.30
N LEU A 3 -9.70 -17.21 -7.18
CA LEU A 3 -8.92 -16.50 -8.19
C LEU A 3 -7.93 -15.47 -7.61
N SER A 4 -8.33 -14.71 -6.59
CA SER A 4 -7.44 -13.73 -5.96
C SER A 4 -6.33 -14.42 -5.16
N LEU A 5 -6.66 -15.51 -4.48
CA LEU A 5 -5.67 -16.34 -3.79
C LEU A 5 -4.68 -16.97 -4.77
N ALA A 6 -5.14 -17.50 -5.91
CA ALA A 6 -4.27 -18.09 -6.92
C ALA A 6 -3.28 -17.07 -7.50
N ARG A 7 -3.71 -15.82 -7.73
CA ARG A 7 -2.81 -14.73 -8.15
C ARG A 7 -1.76 -14.40 -7.10
N ALA A 8 -2.19 -14.22 -5.85
CA ALA A 8 -1.27 -13.94 -4.74
C ALA A 8 -0.26 -15.07 -4.55
N LYS A 9 -0.70 -16.33 -4.65
CA LYS A 9 0.17 -17.50 -4.56
C LYS A 9 1.18 -17.54 -5.70
N SER A 10 0.76 -17.29 -6.94
CA SER A 10 1.67 -17.23 -8.09
C SER A 10 2.78 -16.18 -7.92
N CYS A 11 2.47 -15.03 -7.32
CA CYS A 11 3.47 -14.02 -7.01
C CYS A 11 4.45 -14.49 -5.93
N VAL A 12 3.94 -15.11 -4.85
CA VAL A 12 4.78 -15.65 -3.77
C VAL A 12 5.68 -16.77 -4.28
N ASP A 13 5.13 -17.72 -5.04
CA ASP A 13 5.88 -18.83 -5.62
C ASP A 13 7.05 -18.33 -6.49
N TYR A 14 6.80 -17.29 -7.31
CA TYR A 14 7.86 -16.67 -8.12
C TYR A 14 8.96 -16.02 -7.26
N LEU A 15 8.60 -15.34 -6.17
CA LEU A 15 9.59 -14.73 -5.27
C LEU A 15 10.43 -15.79 -4.53
N ILE A 16 9.81 -16.91 -4.16
CA ILE A 16 10.51 -18.05 -3.57
C ILE A 16 11.50 -18.66 -4.58
N GLU A 17 11.08 -18.83 -5.84
CA GLU A 17 11.96 -19.31 -6.92
C GLU A 17 13.18 -18.38 -7.11
N LYS A 18 13.00 -17.07 -6.93
CA LYS A 18 14.10 -16.08 -6.96
C LYS A 18 14.96 -16.06 -5.70
N GLY A 19 14.70 -16.93 -4.72
CA GLY A 19 15.52 -17.12 -3.54
C GLY A 19 15.09 -16.32 -2.31
N ILE A 20 13.88 -15.74 -2.31
CA ILE A 20 13.31 -15.15 -1.09
C ILE A 20 12.76 -16.27 -0.20
N SER A 21 13.14 -16.26 1.07
CA SER A 21 12.66 -17.26 2.02
C SER A 21 11.14 -17.18 2.22
N ALA A 22 10.48 -18.34 2.22
CA ALA A 22 9.02 -18.45 2.25
C ALA A 22 8.40 -17.95 3.57
N ASP A 23 9.15 -17.98 4.67
CA ASP A 23 8.74 -17.45 5.98
C ASP A 23 8.54 -15.92 5.99
N ARG A 24 9.11 -15.21 5.03
CA ARG A 24 8.97 -13.75 4.88
C ARG A 24 7.72 -13.33 4.08
N LEU A 25 7.01 -14.27 3.47
CA LEU A 25 5.98 -13.99 2.49
C LEU A 25 4.66 -14.61 2.90
N THR A 26 3.60 -13.80 2.90
CA THR A 26 2.22 -14.27 3.15
C THR A 26 1.35 -13.94 1.95
N ALA A 27 0.77 -14.95 1.29
CA ALA A 27 -0.22 -14.76 0.24
C ALA A 27 -1.62 -14.57 0.85
N LYS A 28 -2.29 -13.44 0.55
CA LYS A 28 -3.67 -13.18 0.97
C LYS A 28 -4.55 -12.89 -0.24
N GLY A 29 -5.65 -13.63 -0.39
CA GLY A 29 -6.61 -13.44 -1.47
C GLY A 29 -7.79 -12.58 -1.03
N LEU A 30 -7.72 -11.26 -1.21
CA LEU A 30 -8.76 -10.32 -0.78
C LEU A 30 -9.97 -10.27 -1.74
N GLY A 31 -9.80 -10.66 -3.00
CA GLY A 31 -10.91 -10.68 -3.95
C GLY A 31 -11.47 -9.28 -4.19
N GLU A 32 -12.79 -9.14 -4.05
CA GLU A 32 -13.51 -7.87 -4.27
C GLU A 32 -13.82 -7.13 -2.95
N THR A 33 -13.36 -7.63 -1.80
CA THR A 33 -13.74 -7.06 -0.49
C THR A 33 -13.01 -5.75 -0.16
N GLU A 34 -11.87 -5.51 -0.80
CA GLU A 34 -11.06 -4.30 -0.62
C GLU A 34 -10.92 -3.55 -1.96
N PRO A 35 -11.95 -2.80 -2.37
CA PRO A 35 -11.89 -1.95 -3.55
C PRO A 35 -10.82 -0.86 -3.38
N ARG A 36 -10.22 -0.44 -4.50
CA ARG A 36 -9.18 0.58 -4.49
C ARG A 36 -9.79 1.95 -4.23
N GLU A 37 -9.12 2.72 -3.38
CA GLU A 37 -9.38 4.16 -3.18
C GLU A 37 -8.50 4.98 -4.13
N ILE A 38 -9.05 6.07 -4.65
CA ILE A 38 -8.34 6.98 -5.55
C ILE A 38 -7.43 7.89 -4.75
N ASP A 39 -6.13 7.66 -4.88
CA ASP A 39 -5.07 8.53 -4.38
C ASP A 39 -4.84 9.74 -5.31
N GLU A 40 -3.99 10.68 -4.88
CA GLU A 40 -3.64 11.87 -5.66
C GLU A 40 -2.93 11.52 -6.99
N GLU A 41 -2.19 10.41 -7.05
CA GLU A 41 -1.46 9.99 -8.24
C GLU A 41 -2.40 9.43 -9.30
N LEU A 42 -3.36 8.62 -8.87
CA LEU A 42 -4.43 8.08 -9.69
C LEU A 42 -5.33 9.19 -10.19
N ASN A 43 -5.68 10.18 -9.36
CA ASN A 43 -6.46 11.33 -9.81
C ASN A 43 -5.72 12.12 -10.93
N LYS A 44 -4.40 12.26 -10.86
CA LYS A 44 -3.61 12.90 -11.93
C LYS A 44 -3.68 12.12 -13.26
N GLN A 45 -3.70 10.79 -13.20
CA GLN A 45 -3.81 9.93 -14.39
C GLN A 45 -5.25 9.82 -14.91
N PHE A 46 -6.21 9.79 -13.98
CA PHE A 46 -7.64 9.59 -14.20
C PHE A 46 -8.42 10.76 -13.58
N PRO A 47 -8.38 11.96 -14.19
CA PRO A 47 -8.96 13.19 -13.62
C PRO A 47 -10.49 13.18 -13.53
N PHE A 48 -11.14 12.11 -13.99
CA PHE A 48 -12.58 11.92 -13.89
C PHE A 48 -13.04 11.26 -12.59
N PHE A 49 -12.13 10.67 -11.80
CA PHE A 49 -12.39 10.24 -10.43
C PHE A 49 -11.94 11.30 -9.45
N SER A 50 -12.63 11.46 -8.33
CA SER A 50 -12.21 12.39 -7.27
C SER A 50 -11.26 11.71 -6.29
N ILE A 51 -10.37 12.48 -5.67
CA ILE A 51 -9.50 11.97 -4.59
C ILE A 51 -10.39 11.50 -3.44
N GLY A 52 -10.13 10.28 -2.94
CA GLY A 52 -10.93 9.63 -1.90
C GLY A 52 -12.13 8.85 -2.41
N ASP A 53 -12.38 8.80 -3.72
CA ASP A 53 -13.41 7.93 -4.27
C ASP A 53 -13.03 6.46 -4.07
N ILE A 54 -13.95 5.68 -3.51
CA ILE A 54 -13.78 4.22 -3.35
C ILE A 54 -14.46 3.54 -4.53
N LEU A 55 -13.69 2.79 -5.32
CA LEU A 55 -14.15 2.08 -6.51
C LEU A 55 -14.97 0.82 -6.17
N THR A 56 -16.04 0.99 -5.40
CA THR A 56 -17.00 -0.07 -5.07
C THR A 56 -17.79 -0.51 -6.29
N GLU A 57 -18.34 -1.72 -6.28
CA GLU A 57 -19.16 -2.21 -7.39
C GLU A 57 -20.38 -1.30 -7.67
N THR A 58 -21.00 -0.76 -6.61
CA THR A 58 -22.12 0.18 -6.72
C THR A 58 -21.70 1.50 -7.37
N TYR A 59 -20.55 2.04 -6.97
CA TYR A 59 -19.97 3.24 -7.58
C TYR A 59 -19.69 3.02 -9.08
N ILE A 60 -19.04 1.91 -9.42
CA ILE A 60 -18.67 1.59 -10.80
C ILE A 60 -19.92 1.46 -11.68
N LYS A 61 -20.94 0.72 -11.24
CA LYS A 61 -22.21 0.56 -11.98
C LYS A 61 -22.94 1.89 -12.19
N ALA A 62 -22.76 2.87 -11.29
CA ALA A 62 -23.39 4.18 -11.38
C ALA A 62 -22.68 5.13 -12.36
N LEU A 63 -21.44 4.85 -12.79
CA LEU A 63 -20.67 5.72 -13.69
C LEU A 63 -21.31 5.90 -15.08
N GLY A 64 -22.17 4.96 -15.51
CA GLY A 64 -22.97 5.01 -16.75
C GLY A 64 -22.17 4.99 -18.07
N ASP A 65 -20.88 5.28 -18.02
CA ASP A 65 -19.94 5.28 -19.14
C ASP A 65 -19.08 4.02 -19.11
N ASN A 66 -19.22 3.19 -20.16
CA ASN A 66 -18.49 1.93 -20.29
C ASN A 66 -16.97 2.10 -20.22
N LYS A 67 -16.41 3.23 -20.68
CA LYS A 67 -14.96 3.45 -20.61
C LYS A 67 -14.49 3.62 -19.17
N LYS A 68 -15.19 4.46 -18.40
CA LYS A 68 -14.89 4.70 -16.98
C LYS A 68 -15.09 3.45 -16.15
N VAL A 69 -16.12 2.66 -16.47
CA VAL A 69 -16.39 1.37 -15.83
C VAL A 69 -15.22 0.41 -16.02
N GLU A 70 -14.72 0.27 -17.25
CA GLU A 70 -13.61 -0.64 -17.53
C GLU A 70 -12.31 -0.18 -16.86
N GLU A 71 -12.03 1.13 -16.87
CA GLU A 71 -10.87 1.70 -16.18
C GLU A 71 -10.96 1.48 -14.66
N ALA A 72 -12.12 1.68 -14.05
CA ALA A 72 -12.34 1.40 -12.62
C ALA A 72 -12.13 -0.09 -12.30
N HIS A 73 -12.67 -0.99 -13.13
CA HIS A 73 -12.46 -2.42 -12.95
C HIS A 73 -10.98 -2.79 -13.10
N GLN A 74 -10.27 -2.19 -14.04
CA GLN A 74 -8.84 -2.42 -14.21
C GLN A 74 -8.04 -1.98 -12.97
N LEU A 75 -8.39 -0.83 -12.37
CA LEU A 75 -7.77 -0.36 -11.13
C LEU A 75 -7.99 -1.33 -9.95
N ASN A 76 -9.14 -2.02 -9.91
CA ASN A 76 -9.45 -3.03 -8.89
C ASN A 76 -8.83 -4.41 -9.15
N ARG A 77 -8.51 -4.76 -10.41
CA ARG A 77 -7.88 -6.05 -10.78
C ARG A 77 -6.36 -6.03 -10.53
N ARG A 78 -5.92 -5.61 -9.34
CA ARG A 78 -4.51 -5.47 -8.97
C ARG A 78 -4.05 -6.44 -7.87
N THR A 79 -2.74 -6.61 -7.76
CA THR A 79 -2.09 -7.33 -6.64
C THR A 79 -1.20 -6.34 -5.91
N GLU A 80 -1.39 -6.22 -4.60
CA GLU A 80 -0.66 -5.27 -3.76
C GLU A 80 0.31 -6.00 -2.84
N PHE A 81 1.38 -5.30 -2.47
CA PHE A 81 2.38 -5.77 -1.53
C PHE A 81 2.37 -4.83 -0.33
N SER A 82 2.31 -5.40 0.86
CA SER A 82 2.43 -4.66 2.10
C SER A 82 3.53 -5.28 2.97
N VAL A 83 4.36 -4.43 3.55
CA VAL A 83 5.39 -4.84 4.50
C VAL A 83 4.73 -4.95 5.87
N LEU A 84 4.62 -6.18 6.38
CA LEU A 84 3.99 -6.44 7.69
C LEU A 84 4.92 -6.12 8.86
N SER A 85 6.22 -6.37 8.69
CA SER A 85 7.24 -6.09 9.70
C SER A 85 8.62 -5.94 9.06
N THR A 86 9.49 -5.17 9.70
CA THR A 86 10.91 -5.00 9.33
C THR A 86 11.85 -5.69 10.31
N ASP A 87 11.32 -6.41 11.31
CA ASP A 87 12.08 -7.03 12.39
C ASP A 87 12.62 -8.44 12.09
N TYR A 88 12.61 -8.82 10.81
CA TYR A 88 13.04 -10.13 10.35
C TYR A 88 14.54 -10.35 10.64
N GLY A 89 14.84 -11.33 11.49
CA GLY A 89 16.21 -11.67 11.88
C GLY A 89 16.83 -10.76 12.93
N ILE A 90 16.07 -9.80 13.49
CA ILE A 90 16.51 -8.97 14.61
C ILE A 90 16.30 -9.78 15.89
N SER A 91 17.38 -10.01 16.64
CA SER A 91 17.28 -10.64 17.95
C SER A 91 16.53 -9.74 18.94
N GLU A 92 15.85 -10.33 19.91
CA GLU A 92 15.13 -9.54 20.95
C GLU A 92 16.08 -8.58 21.70
N GLU A 93 17.37 -8.91 21.75
CA GLU A 93 18.43 -8.07 22.34
C GLU A 93 18.75 -6.83 21.48
N GLU A 94 18.68 -6.94 20.16
CA GLU A 94 18.89 -5.82 19.22
C GLU A 94 17.66 -4.91 19.13
N LYS A 95 16.44 -5.46 19.24
CA LYS A 95 15.19 -4.68 19.32
C LYS A 95 15.18 -3.75 20.54
N ALA A 96 15.64 -4.26 21.70
CA ALA A 96 15.73 -3.49 22.93
C ALA A 96 16.73 -2.32 22.84
N GLN A 97 17.81 -2.47 22.06
CA GLN A 97 18.82 -1.42 21.88
C GLN A 97 18.39 -0.30 20.92
N GLU A 98 17.50 -0.58 19.95
CA GLU A 98 16.92 0.45 19.08
C GLU A 98 15.84 1.28 19.78
N GLU A 99 15.04 0.65 20.66
CA GLU A 99 14.04 1.36 21.47
C GLU A 99 14.70 2.35 22.47
N GLU A 100 15.83 1.99 23.09
CA GLU A 100 16.56 2.91 23.99
C GLU A 100 17.22 4.09 23.26
N LYS A 101 17.68 3.91 22.01
CA LYS A 101 18.27 5.00 21.22
C LYS A 101 17.23 6.01 20.75
N ASN A 102 16.04 5.57 20.37
CA ASN A 102 14.97 6.46 19.88
C ASN A 102 14.33 7.29 21.00
N ASN A 103 14.41 6.85 22.25
CA ASN A 103 13.88 7.58 23.41
C ASN A 103 14.81 8.69 23.94
N ASN A 104 16.07 8.74 23.51
CA ASN A 104 17.06 9.75 23.95
C ASN A 104 17.40 10.80 22.86
N GLY A 105 16.70 10.79 21.72
CA GLY A 105 16.98 11.66 20.57
C GLY A 105 16.10 12.92 20.46
N GLY A 106 16.31 13.90 21.34
CA GLY A 106 16.26 15.33 21.01
C GLY A 106 14.91 16.00 20.69
N SER A 107 14.42 16.80 21.64
CA SER A 107 13.52 17.93 21.38
C SER A 107 14.25 18.97 20.50
N ALA A 108 13.99 18.97 19.20
CA ALA A 108 14.43 20.03 18.30
C ALA A 108 13.42 21.19 18.36
N VAL A 109 13.62 22.11 19.31
CA VAL A 109 12.97 23.43 19.31
C VAL A 109 13.50 24.20 18.11
N ILE A 110 12.73 24.22 17.02
CA ILE A 110 12.97 25.09 15.87
C ILE A 110 12.70 26.53 16.33
N LYS A 111 13.74 27.25 16.77
CA LYS A 111 13.70 28.71 16.87
C LYS A 111 13.84 29.26 15.46
N GLY A 112 12.70 29.62 14.86
CA GLY A 112 12.66 30.31 13.57
C GLY A 112 13.44 31.62 13.63
N ASN A 113 14.45 31.75 12.77
CA ASN A 113 15.13 33.00 12.48
C ASN A 113 14.74 33.43 11.05
N THR A 114 13.76 34.32 10.92
CA THR A 114 13.57 35.13 9.72
C THR A 114 12.91 36.44 10.11
N ASN A 115 13.68 37.52 10.07
CA ASN A 115 13.19 38.86 9.72
C ASN A 115 14.37 39.61 9.09
N GLY A 116 14.37 39.64 7.76
CA GLY A 116 15.31 40.39 6.93
C GLY A 116 14.62 40.67 5.59
N GLU A 117 14.19 41.91 5.45
CA GLU A 117 13.54 42.58 4.31
C GLU A 117 14.27 42.30 2.96
N PHE A 118 13.52 41.98 1.89
CA PHE A 118 13.12 42.83 0.76
C PHE A 118 12.46 41.98 -0.33
#